data_AF-A0A087U9Y2-F1
#
_entry.id   AF-A0A087U9Y2-F1
#
_cell.length_a   1.000
_cell.length_b   1.000
_cell.length_c   1.000
_cell.angle_alpha   90.00
_cell.angle_beta   90.00
_cell.angle_gamma   90.00
#
_symmetry.space_group_name_H-M   'P 1'
#
loop_
_entity.id
_entity.type
_entity.pdbx_description
1 polymer ?
#
loop_
_entity_poly.entity_id
_entity_poly.type
_entity_poly.pdbx_seq_one_letter_code
_entity_poly.pdbx_strand_id
1 'polypeptide(L)' 'MSGIIEKIKNVPVHMDFDGQRKAERIFQTIILVFAAVGLVIGYIFQQFSYTVYILGAGFILSCILTLP' A
#
# COMPACT_ATOMS: atom_id res chain seq x y z
N MET A 1 21.09 -35.62 -12.65
CA MET A 1 20.01 -35.03 -13.48
C MET A 1 18.65 -35.24 -12.81
N SER A 2 18.42 -34.70 -11.59
CA SER A 2 17.15 -34.90 -10.86
C SER A 2 16.78 -33.69 -9.99
N GLY A 3 17.74 -33.14 -9.22
CA GLY A 3 17.46 -32.05 -8.29
C GLY A 3 17.09 -30.70 -8.92
N ILE A 4 17.47 -30.44 -10.19
CA ILE A 4 17.10 -29.20 -10.89
C ILE A 4 15.63 -29.24 -11.33
N ILE A 5 15.14 -30.41 -11.75
CA ILE A 5 13.75 -30.61 -12.22
C ILE A 5 12.77 -30.50 -11.04
N GLU A 6 13.14 -31.01 -9.85
CA GLU A 6 12.35 -30.85 -8.63
C GLU A 6 12.23 -29.39 -8.16
N LYS A 7 13.31 -28.61 -8.27
CA LYS A 7 13.28 -27.17 -7.92
C LYS A 7 12.33 -26.37 -8.81
N ILE A 8 12.29 -26.69 -10.10
CA ILE A 8 11.41 -26.01 -11.08
C ILE A 8 9.94 -26.39 -10.83
N LYS A 9 9.66 -27.64 -10.43
CA LYS A 9 8.30 -28.12 -10.14
C LYS A 9 7.70 -27.51 -8.86
N ASN A 10 8.54 -27.03 -7.94
CA ASN A 10 8.15 -26.40 -6.67
C ASN A 10 7.99 -24.88 -6.76
N VAL A 11 8.03 -24.27 -7.95
CA VAL A 11 7.70 -22.84 -8.09
C VAL A 11 6.18 -22.69 -7.96
N PRO A 12 5.67 -21.98 -6.93
CA PRO A 12 4.25 -21.75 -6.80
C PRO A 12 3.80 -20.81 -7.92
N VAL A 13 3.13 -21.36 -8.93
CA VAL A 13 2.55 -20.61 -10.06
C VAL A 13 1.18 -20.00 -9.71
N HIS A 14 0.73 -20.21 -8.48
CA HIS A 14 -0.54 -19.70 -7.98
C HIS A 14 -0.34 -18.28 -7.44
N MET A 15 -1.11 -17.33 -7.98
CA MET A 15 -1.13 -15.95 -7.50
C MET A 15 -1.73 -15.89 -6.09
N ASP A 16 -1.07 -15.23 -5.14
CA ASP A 16 -1.57 -15.08 -3.77
C ASP A 16 -2.64 -13.98 -3.69
N PHE A 17 -3.88 -14.38 -3.93
CA PHE A 17 -5.05 -13.49 -3.85
C PHE A 17 -5.36 -13.03 -2.43
N ASP A 18 -5.12 -13.86 -1.41
CA ASP A 18 -5.46 -13.53 -0.02
C ASP A 18 -4.45 -12.55 0.58
N GLY A 19 -3.15 -12.74 0.29
CA GLY A 19 -2.10 -11.79 0.63
C GLY A 19 -2.29 -10.46 -0.06
N GLN A 20 -2.58 -10.45 -1.36
CA GLN A 20 -2.86 -9.24 -2.12
C GLN A 20 -4.07 -8.48 -1.58
N ARG A 21 -5.18 -9.16 -1.31
CA ARG A 21 -6.40 -8.52 -0.78
C ARG A 21 -6.16 -7.87 0.60
N LYS A 22 -5.31 -8.47 1.44
CA LYS A 22 -4.91 -7.87 2.72
C LYS A 22 -4.04 -6.65 2.51
N ALA A 23 -3.05 -6.72 1.61
CA ALA A 23 -2.18 -5.59 1.28
C ALA A 23 -2.99 -4.40 0.75
N GLU A 24 -3.94 -4.62 -0.16
CA GLU A 24 -4.83 -3.58 -0.69
C GLU A 24 -5.69 -2.94 0.41
N ARG A 25 -6.24 -3.74 1.33
CA ARG A 25 -7.03 -3.21 2.46
C ARG A 25 -6.18 -2.36 3.40
N ILE A 26 -4.93 -2.75 3.65
CA ILE A 26 -3.99 -1.97 4.47
C ILE A 26 -3.67 -0.66 3.76
N PHE A 27 -3.37 -0.70 2.46
CA PHE A 27 -3.12 0.48 1.64
C PHE A 27 -4.28 1.48 1.72
N GLN A 28 -5.51 1.01 1.45
CA GLN A 28 -6.71 1.84 1.49
C GLN A 28 -6.96 2.44 2.88
N THR A 29 -6.74 1.65 3.94
CA THR A 29 -6.94 2.12 5.32
C THR A 29 -5.97 3.26 5.66
N ILE A 30 -4.70 3.12 5.30
CA ILE A 30 -3.67 4.16 5.54
C ILE A 30 -4.03 5.43 4.77
N ILE A 31 -4.30 5.31 3.46
CA ILE A 31 -4.67 6.47 2.63
C ILE A 31 -5.89 7.19 3.19
N LEU A 32 -6.92 6.47 3.63
CA LEU A 32 -8.15 7.04 4.16
C LEU A 32 -7.89 7.84 5.45
N VAL A 33 -7.07 7.29 6.36
CA VAL A 33 -6.70 7.99 7.61
C VAL A 33 -5.93 9.27 7.30
N PHE A 34 -4.91 9.20 6.43
CA PHE A 34 -4.13 10.38 6.04
C PHE A 34 -4.97 11.41 5.28
N ALA A 35 -5.90 10.96 4.44
CA ALA A 35 -6.83 11.85 3.74
C ALA A 35 -7.73 12.60 4.73
N ALA A 36 -8.31 11.91 5.72
CA ALA A 36 -9.15 12.53 6.73
C ALA A 36 -8.38 13.57 7.56
N VAL A 37 -7.18 13.22 8.02
CA VAL A 37 -6.30 14.13 8.78
C VAL A 37 -5.87 15.31 7.92
N GLY A 38 -5.47 15.06 6.67
CA GLY A 38 -5.09 16.09 5.71
C GLY A 38 -6.22 17.08 5.42
N LEU A 39 -7.46 16.60 5.32
CA LEU A 39 -8.63 17.43 5.10
C LEU A 39 -8.91 18.34 6.31
N VAL A 40 -8.84 17.81 7.53
CA VAL A 40 -9.03 18.59 8.77
C VAL A 40 -7.97 19.69 8.87
N ILE A 41 -6.70 19.34 8.64
CA ILE A 41 -5.58 20.30 8.73
C ILE A 41 -5.69 21.34 7.61
N GLY A 42 -5.91 20.91 6.36
CA GLY A 42 -6.07 21.83 5.23
C GLY A 42 -7.24 22.80 5.40
N TYR A 43 -8.32 22.35 6.05
CA TYR A 43 -9.46 23.20 6.39
C TYR A 43 -9.10 24.26 7.44
N ILE A 44 -8.38 23.89 8.50
CA ILE A 44 -7.92 24.82 9.56
C ILE A 44 -7.00 25.89 8.97
N PHE A 45 -6.05 25.50 8.13
CA PHE A 45 -5.09 26.42 7.53
C PHE A 45 -5.60 27.13 6.26
N GLN A 46 -6.84 26.83 5.82
CA GLN A 46 -7.44 27.36 4.59
C GLN A 46 -6.55 27.19 3.34
N GLN A 47 -5.70 26.17 3.34
CA GLN A 47 -4.75 25.92 2.26
C GLN A 47 -4.79 24.45 1.85
N PHE A 48 -5.19 24.21 0.61
CA PHE A 48 -5.30 22.86 0.05
C PHE A 48 -3.95 22.16 -0.13
N SER A 49 -2.85 22.93 -0.24
CA SER A 49 -1.50 22.37 -0.36
C SER A 49 -1.13 21.46 0.81
N TYR A 50 -1.52 21.81 2.04
CA TYR A 50 -1.27 20.97 3.21
C TYR A 50 -1.99 19.63 3.12
N THR A 51 -3.24 19.61 2.65
CA THR A 51 -3.97 18.37 2.38
C THR A 51 -3.20 17.48 1.41
N VAL A 52 -2.68 18.05 0.32
CA VAL A 52 -1.92 17.32 -0.70
C VAL A 52 -0.60 16.78 -0.15
N TYR A 53 0.13 17.56 0.65
CA TYR A 53 1.36 17.09 1.27
C TYR A 53 1.14 15.94 2.24
N ILE A 54 0.11 16.03 3.08
CA ILE A 54 -0.24 14.98 4.05
C ILE A 54 -0.71 13.72 3.33
N LEU A 55 -1.57 13.87 2.31
CA LEU A 55 -2.01 12.76 1.48
C LEU A 55 -0.82 12.08 0.76
N GLY A 56 0.09 12.89 0.20
CA GLY A 56 1.29 12.40 -0.48
C GLY A 56 2.24 11.65 0.46
N ALA A 57 2.42 12.14 1.69
CA ALA A 57 3.18 11.43 2.71
C ALA A 57 2.54 10.09 3.09
N GLY A 58 1.21 10.06 3.26
CA GLY A 58 0.45 8.84 3.51
C GLY A 58 0.56 7.83 2.37
N PHE A 59 0.58 8.31 1.12
CA PHE A 59 0.75 7.49 -0.08
C PHE A 59 2.13 6.87 -0.19
N ILE A 60 3.19 7.64 0.06
CA ILE A 60 4.55 7.10 0.05
C ILE A 60 4.70 6.03 1.13
N LEU A 61 4.17 6.28 2.33
CA LEU A 61 4.20 5.32 3.43
C LEU A 61 3.42 4.05 3.10
N SER A 62 2.21 4.16 2.52
CA SER A 62 1.42 3.00 2.14
C SER A 62 2.08 2.19 1.02
N CYS A 63 2.72 2.86 0.06
CA CYS A 63 3.50 2.19 -0.99
C CYS A 63 4.66 1.38 -0.40
N ILE A 64 5.47 1.96 0.49
CA ILE A 64 6.59 1.27 1.15
C ILE A 64 6.11 0.02 1.92
N LEU A 65 4.93 0.08 2.53
CA LEU A 65 4.41 -1.01 3.35
C LEU A 65 3.72 -2.13 2.56
N THR A 66 3.17 -1.82 1.38
CA THR A 66 2.29 -2.76 0.64
C THR A 66 2.86 -3.20 -0.70
N LEU A 67 3.83 -2.48 -1.25
CA LEU A 67 4.57 -2.85 -2.44
C LEU A 67 6.01 -3.23 -2.02
N PRO A 68 6.31 -4.52 -1.78
CA PRO A 68 7.67 -5.02 -1.64
C PRO A 68 8.40 -5.18 -2.99
#